data_AF-A0A0L6WYI1-F1
#
_entry.id   AF-A0A0L6WYI1-F1
#
_cell.length_a   1.000
_cell.length_b   1.000
_cell.length_c   1.000
_cell.angle_alpha   90.00
_cell.angle_beta   90.00
_cell.angle_gamma   90.00
#
_symmetry.space_group_name_H-M   'P 1'
#
loop_
_entity.id
_entity.type
_entity.pdbx_description
1 polymer ?
#
loop_
_entity_poly.entity_id
_entity_poly.type
_entity_poly.pdbx_seq_one_letter_code
_entity_poly.pdbx_strand_id
1 'polypeptide(L)'
;STYLRTCRSEMPPQAKLAEIDALSPFSPSLIDSYGRKHDYLRISLTERCNLRCFYCMPSEGVELSPDGNILTNDEVIRLATLFVKSGVTKIRLTGGEPTVRKDIEELIGRLNGLRPLGLKSIAMTSNGLVLHRRLPRLVENGLTHLNLSMDTLDPFKFELITRRRGHDAVLKALDVALSSSLQSIKLNVVVIKGLNDSEIVDFVEMTKDDALSVRFIEFMPFTGNKWDSKKMVPSVELLKRLSIHYPNLYRASDELNDTARSWKIPDYAGSFGFISSMSDHFCSSCNRLRITADGQIKVCLFDAKEVSLRDEMRKGASDEELLHIIGNAVSDKKEKHAGMEDIDVVKNRPMILIGQPHLAMERRFLKPTVSTRLLTPHTPTPTPRTILAASLHTIPTLTHLDCEGRASMVNIADKQPTKRIATASGRIYIPPVAYELVTSSYPILDASEPTSDEEKARKKARKKGDALTVAQLAAIMGAKKTSDLIPLCHPLPLTQVAVTLNPANSKMESGAVRYYISCEATVATEGKTGVEMEALTAVSVGLLAVWDMLKAVAGREMEIGEIKVTRKSGGRSGDFVRDIIE
;
A
#
# COMPACT_ATOMS: atom_id res chain seq x y z
N SER A 1 -19.31 -34.41 77.62
CA SER A 1 -18.88 -33.00 77.76
C SER A 1 -17.45 -32.91 77.20
N THR A 2 -17.30 -32.73 75.90
CA THR A 2 -17.11 -31.46 75.15
C THR A 2 -15.62 -31.18 74.92
N TYR A 3 -15.24 -31.29 73.65
CA TYR A 3 -13.91 -31.08 73.07
C TYR A 3 -13.38 -29.65 73.25
N LEU A 4 -12.08 -29.54 73.55
CA LEU A 4 -11.32 -28.28 73.55
C LEU A 4 -10.89 -27.91 72.12
N ARG A 5 -11.27 -26.69 71.72
CA ARG A 5 -10.89 -25.99 70.49
C ARG A 5 -9.44 -25.50 70.59
N THR A 6 -8.58 -25.92 69.66
CA THR A 6 -7.36 -25.18 69.29
C THR A 6 -7.68 -24.30 68.09
N CYS A 7 -7.68 -22.98 68.30
CA CYS A 7 -7.82 -21.96 67.27
C CYS A 7 -6.63 -22.04 66.29
N ARG A 8 -6.89 -22.42 65.04
CA ARG A 8 -6.04 -22.04 63.91
C ARG A 8 -6.28 -20.57 63.64
N SER A 9 -5.26 -19.73 63.79
CA SER A 9 -5.31 -18.33 63.39
C SER A 9 -5.53 -18.25 61.88
N GLU A 10 -6.73 -17.86 61.46
CA GLU A 10 -7.01 -17.53 60.07
C GLU A 10 -6.21 -16.29 59.69
N MET A 11 -5.32 -16.43 58.70
CA MET A 11 -4.59 -15.30 58.15
C MET A 11 -5.57 -14.25 57.60
N PRO A 12 -5.27 -12.94 57.75
CA PRO A 12 -6.13 -11.88 57.23
C PRO A 12 -6.41 -12.05 55.73
N PRO A 13 -7.61 -11.74 55.23
CA PRO A 13 -7.92 -11.81 53.79
C PRO A 13 -6.92 -11.05 52.91
N GLN A 14 -6.37 -9.95 53.43
CA GLN A 14 -5.34 -9.13 52.78
C GLN A 14 -3.99 -9.86 52.64
N ALA A 15 -3.62 -10.74 53.58
CA ALA A 15 -2.40 -11.53 53.49
C ALA A 15 -2.54 -12.68 52.47
N LYS A 16 -3.72 -13.30 52.38
CA LYS A 16 -4.04 -14.27 51.31
C LYS A 16 -4.09 -13.63 49.93
N LEU A 17 -4.61 -12.41 49.82
CA LEU A 17 -4.57 -11.62 48.57
C LEU A 17 -3.13 -11.26 48.19
N ALA A 18 -2.30 -10.84 49.14
CA ALA A 18 -0.87 -10.56 48.90
C ALA A 18 -0.05 -11.81 48.52
N GLU A 19 -0.39 -12.99 49.07
CA GLU A 19 0.23 -14.27 48.67
C GLU A 19 -0.22 -14.71 47.26
N ILE A 20 -1.49 -14.48 46.90
CA ILE A 20 -2.02 -14.74 45.55
C ILE A 20 -1.45 -13.75 44.52
N ASP A 21 -1.26 -12.48 44.91
CA ASP A 21 -0.60 -11.45 44.10
C ASP A 21 0.91 -11.73 43.94
N ALA A 22 1.57 -12.26 45.00
CA ALA A 22 2.95 -12.75 44.91
C ALA A 22 3.08 -14.02 44.03
N LEU A 23 1.98 -14.76 43.82
CA LEU A 23 1.89 -15.92 42.94
C LEU A 23 1.49 -15.57 41.49
N SER A 24 1.29 -14.28 41.17
CA SER A 24 1.02 -13.81 39.82
C SER A 24 2.03 -12.72 39.42
N PRO A 25 3.10 -13.06 38.67
CA PRO A 25 4.22 -12.14 38.36
C PRO A 25 3.87 -11.14 37.25
N PHE A 26 2.64 -10.62 37.24
CA PHE A 26 2.17 -9.69 36.23
C PHE A 26 2.32 -8.27 36.76
N SER A 27 3.22 -7.51 36.16
CA SER A 27 3.55 -6.15 36.62
C SER A 27 2.33 -5.22 36.54
N PRO A 28 2.08 -4.39 37.57
CA PRO A 28 1.05 -3.36 37.51
C PRO A 28 1.21 -2.42 36.30
N SER A 29 2.44 -2.20 35.82
CA SER A 29 2.73 -1.37 34.65
C SER A 29 2.11 -1.89 33.35
N LEU A 30 1.67 -3.15 33.29
CA LEU A 30 1.01 -3.74 32.11
C LEU A 30 -0.50 -3.96 32.30
N ILE A 31 -1.08 -3.38 33.36
CA ILE A 31 -2.51 -3.38 33.63
C ILE A 31 -3.04 -1.98 33.37
N ASP A 32 -4.06 -1.85 32.52
CA ASP A 32 -4.66 -0.55 32.25
C ASP A 32 -5.76 -0.16 33.26
N SER A 33 -6.29 1.06 33.11
CA SER A 33 -7.35 1.61 33.97
C SER A 33 -8.67 0.83 33.95
N TYR A 34 -8.81 -0.16 33.06
CA TYR A 34 -9.98 -1.03 32.94
C TYR A 34 -9.70 -2.46 33.43
N GLY A 35 -8.53 -2.70 34.05
CA GLY A 35 -8.14 -3.99 34.59
C GLY A 35 -7.71 -5.01 33.53
N ARG A 36 -7.48 -4.60 32.28
CA ARG A 36 -7.03 -5.52 31.23
C ARG A 36 -5.54 -5.79 31.40
N LYS A 37 -5.18 -7.08 31.50
CA LYS A 37 -3.78 -7.53 31.56
C LYS A 37 -3.20 -7.65 30.15
N HIS A 38 -2.13 -6.91 29.86
CA HIS A 38 -1.49 -6.94 28.54
C HIS A 38 -0.31 -7.92 28.46
N ASP A 39 -0.60 -9.19 28.16
CA ASP A 39 0.39 -10.26 28.05
C ASP A 39 0.86 -10.55 26.61
N TYR A 40 0.44 -9.72 25.64
CA TYR A 40 0.73 -9.90 24.22
C TYR A 40 1.39 -8.66 23.60
N LEU A 41 2.68 -8.77 23.31
CA LEU A 41 3.49 -7.74 22.66
C LEU A 41 3.62 -7.99 21.15
N ARG A 42 3.39 -6.95 20.34
CA ARG A 42 3.75 -6.95 18.91
C ARG A 42 4.93 -6.02 18.68
N ILE A 43 5.97 -6.49 18.00
CA ILE A 43 7.17 -5.71 17.69
C ILE A 43 7.28 -5.60 16.17
N SER A 44 7.21 -4.37 15.65
CA SER A 44 7.54 -4.07 14.26
C SER A 44 9.06 -3.97 14.12
N LEU A 45 9.66 -4.75 13.23
CA LEU A 45 11.12 -4.85 13.12
C LEU A 45 11.72 -3.99 12.01
N THR A 46 10.88 -3.57 11.06
CA THR A 46 11.30 -2.80 9.90
C THR A 46 10.08 -2.12 9.30
N GLU A 47 10.29 -1.01 8.59
CA GLU A 47 9.25 -0.36 7.77
C GLU A 47 9.27 -0.86 6.31
N ARG A 48 10.32 -1.60 5.93
CA ARG A 48 10.50 -2.11 4.57
C ARG A 48 9.55 -3.27 4.31
N CYS A 49 8.95 -3.28 3.11
CA CYS A 49 8.15 -4.38 2.61
C CYS A 49 8.51 -4.66 1.15
N ASN A 50 8.47 -5.93 0.75
CA ASN A 50 8.65 -6.38 -0.63
C ASN A 50 7.34 -6.40 -1.43
N LEU A 51 6.18 -6.14 -0.79
CA LEU A 51 4.88 -5.92 -1.44
C LEU A 51 4.45 -4.44 -1.40
N ARG A 52 3.43 -4.07 -2.18
CA ARG A 52 2.85 -2.72 -2.27
C ARG A 52 1.31 -2.77 -2.26
N CYS A 53 0.77 -3.53 -1.30
CA CYS A 53 -0.66 -3.78 -1.20
C CYS A 53 -1.46 -2.48 -1.10
N PHE A 54 -2.47 -2.29 -1.96
CA PHE A 54 -3.15 -0.99 -2.09
C PHE A 54 -3.87 -0.56 -0.80
N TYR A 55 -4.29 -1.51 0.05
CA TYR A 55 -4.97 -1.23 1.31
C TYR A 55 -4.01 -0.92 2.47
N CYS A 56 -2.70 -1.12 2.27
CA CYS A 56 -1.66 -1.00 3.30
C CYS A 56 -0.66 0.13 3.00
N MET A 57 -0.22 0.24 1.74
CA MET A 57 0.75 1.24 1.30
C MET A 57 0.25 1.99 0.04
N PRO A 58 0.38 3.32 -0.02
CA PRO A 58 0.09 4.10 -1.23
C PRO A 58 0.90 3.62 -2.44
N SER A 59 0.41 3.92 -3.65
CA SER A 59 1.08 3.53 -4.92
C SER A 59 2.47 4.12 -5.08
N GLU A 60 2.63 5.35 -4.61
CA GLU A 60 3.84 6.14 -4.58
C GLU A 60 4.84 5.68 -3.50
N GLY A 61 4.44 4.75 -2.64
CA GLY A 61 5.23 4.30 -1.51
C GLY A 61 5.07 5.21 -0.29
N VAL A 62 5.98 5.04 0.67
CA VAL A 62 6.06 5.85 1.88
C VAL A 62 7.53 6.19 2.14
N GLU A 63 7.77 7.36 2.73
CA GLU A 63 9.12 7.74 3.15
C GLU A 63 9.56 6.87 4.33
N LEU A 64 10.74 6.26 4.21
CA LEU A 64 11.26 5.35 5.22
C LEU A 64 12.19 6.09 6.17
N SER A 65 12.15 5.71 7.45
CA SER A 65 13.08 6.21 8.45
C SER A 65 14.52 5.81 8.12
N PRO A 66 15.51 6.69 8.35
CA PRO A 66 16.93 6.33 8.24
C PRO A 66 17.27 5.13 9.13
N ASP A 67 18.26 4.32 8.75
CA ASP A 67 18.59 3.08 9.48
C ASP A 67 18.97 3.35 10.95
N GLY A 68 19.61 4.48 11.26
CA GLY A 68 19.94 4.88 12.63
C GLY A 68 18.73 5.13 13.53
N ASN A 69 17.54 5.32 12.96
CA ASN A 69 16.29 5.54 13.69
C ASN A 69 15.52 4.23 13.93
N ILE A 70 15.95 3.09 13.38
CA ILE A 70 15.29 1.81 13.65
C ILE A 70 15.92 1.16 14.90
N LEU A 71 15.11 0.43 15.67
CA LEU A 71 15.59 -0.35 16.80
C LEU A 71 16.62 -1.40 16.36
N THR A 72 17.75 -1.43 17.04
CA THR A 72 18.76 -2.48 16.92
C THR A 72 18.30 -3.80 17.55
N ASN A 73 19.01 -4.91 17.28
CA ASN A 73 18.69 -6.19 17.94
C ASN A 73 18.81 -6.11 19.46
N ASP A 74 19.82 -5.40 19.97
CA ASP A 74 20.04 -5.28 21.41
C ASP A 74 18.93 -4.48 22.08
N GLU A 75 18.50 -3.39 21.44
CA GLU A 75 17.34 -2.61 21.90
C GLU A 75 16.04 -3.43 21.86
N VAL A 76 15.80 -4.21 20.79
CA VAL A 76 14.63 -5.12 20.71
C VAL A 76 14.66 -6.16 21.82
N ILE A 77 15.82 -6.80 22.08
CA ILE A 77 15.95 -7.82 23.12
C ILE A 77 15.83 -7.22 24.52
N ARG A 78 16.38 -6.02 24.76
CA ARG A 78 16.22 -5.32 26.04
C ARG A 78 14.74 -5.06 26.32
N LEU A 79 14.02 -4.46 25.37
CA LEU A 79 12.58 -4.22 25.51
C LEU A 79 11.80 -5.53 25.67
N ALA A 80 12.05 -6.53 24.84
CA ALA A 80 11.38 -7.83 24.94
C ALA A 80 11.61 -8.48 26.32
N THR A 81 12.83 -8.42 26.85
CA THR A 81 13.16 -8.93 28.19
C THR A 81 12.36 -8.20 29.26
N LEU A 82 12.28 -6.86 29.18
CA LEU A 82 11.53 -6.02 30.11
C LEU A 82 10.04 -6.40 30.14
N PHE A 83 9.43 -6.52 28.96
CA PHE A 83 8.03 -6.91 28.81
C PHE A 83 7.76 -8.34 29.30
N VAL A 84 8.64 -9.30 28.97
CA VAL A 84 8.48 -10.71 29.39
C VAL A 84 8.56 -10.84 30.91
N LYS A 85 9.56 -10.21 31.54
CA LYS A 85 9.67 -10.15 33.01
C LYS A 85 8.46 -9.50 33.68
N SER A 86 7.76 -8.65 32.94
CA SER A 86 6.56 -7.95 33.42
C SER A 86 5.25 -8.71 33.17
N GLY A 87 5.30 -9.91 32.56
CA GLY A 87 4.14 -10.77 32.36
C GLY A 87 3.74 -11.01 30.90
N VAL A 88 4.47 -10.49 29.92
CA VAL A 88 4.24 -10.82 28.51
C VAL A 88 4.63 -12.28 28.24
N THR A 89 3.67 -13.06 27.77
CA THR A 89 3.87 -14.48 27.44
C THR A 89 3.92 -14.73 25.93
N LYS A 90 3.54 -13.73 25.12
CA LYS A 90 3.48 -13.83 23.66
C LYS A 90 4.11 -12.62 22.99
N ILE A 91 5.09 -12.88 22.14
CA ILE A 91 5.70 -11.86 21.26
C ILE A 91 5.33 -12.19 19.81
N ARG A 92 4.81 -11.20 19.08
CA ARG A 92 4.62 -11.29 17.63
C ARG A 92 5.51 -10.33 16.88
N LEU A 93 6.32 -10.87 15.99
CA LEU A 93 7.17 -10.13 15.07
C LEU A 93 6.37 -9.73 13.82
N THR A 94 6.46 -8.44 13.50
CA THR A 94 5.86 -7.82 12.31
C THR A 94 6.87 -6.83 11.69
N GLY A 95 6.41 -6.03 10.74
CA GLY A 95 7.20 -4.98 10.11
C GLY A 95 6.30 -4.17 9.17
N GLY A 96 6.90 -3.70 8.07
CA GLY A 96 6.36 -3.98 6.75
C GLY A 96 6.38 -5.49 6.52
N GLU A 97 7.53 -6.06 6.15
CA GLU A 97 7.74 -7.51 6.03
C GLU A 97 8.97 -7.98 6.85
N PRO A 98 8.80 -8.78 7.92
CA PRO A 98 9.90 -9.25 8.77
C PRO A 98 11.01 -9.97 8.00
N THR A 99 10.66 -10.75 6.98
CA THR A 99 11.62 -11.59 6.25
C THR A 99 12.56 -10.80 5.34
N VAL A 100 12.31 -9.50 5.13
CA VAL A 100 13.25 -8.58 4.47
C VAL A 100 14.50 -8.37 5.33
N ARG A 101 14.39 -8.53 6.65
CA ARG A 101 15.52 -8.44 7.56
C ARG A 101 16.42 -9.67 7.44
N LYS A 102 17.73 -9.45 7.26
CA LYS A 102 18.69 -10.56 7.04
C LYS A 102 18.90 -11.39 8.30
N ASP A 103 18.95 -10.73 9.45
CA ASP A 103 19.24 -11.23 10.81
C ASP A 103 18.01 -11.70 11.59
N ILE A 104 16.83 -11.87 10.95
CA ILE A 104 15.60 -12.32 11.64
C ILE A 104 15.75 -13.70 12.31
N GLU A 105 16.54 -14.61 11.73
CA GLU A 105 16.80 -15.95 12.29
C GLU A 105 17.53 -15.84 13.63
N GLU A 106 18.59 -15.02 13.70
CA GLU A 106 19.33 -14.75 14.93
C GLU A 106 18.44 -14.07 15.99
N LEU A 107 17.64 -13.08 15.59
CA LEU A 107 16.75 -12.39 16.52
C LEU A 107 15.73 -13.33 17.15
N ILE A 108 15.14 -14.25 16.37
CA ILE A 108 14.23 -15.26 16.92
C ILE A 108 14.97 -16.17 17.92
N GLY A 109 16.20 -16.59 17.59
CA GLY A 109 17.04 -17.38 18.51
C GLY A 109 17.31 -16.64 19.83
N ARG A 110 17.62 -15.35 19.77
CA ARG A 110 17.81 -14.50 20.97
C ARG A 110 16.52 -14.35 21.79
N LEU A 111 15.38 -14.14 21.14
CA LEU A 111 14.07 -14.10 21.80
C LEU A 111 13.70 -15.44 22.43
N ASN A 112 14.08 -16.56 21.81
CA ASN A 112 13.85 -17.89 22.33
C ASN A 112 14.56 -18.12 23.68
N GLY A 113 15.69 -17.44 23.91
CA GLY A 113 16.38 -17.39 25.19
C GLY A 113 15.58 -16.75 26.34
N LEU A 114 14.46 -16.06 26.05
CA LEU A 114 13.59 -15.45 27.07
C LEU A 114 12.53 -16.40 27.64
N ARG A 115 12.44 -17.65 27.16
CA ARG A 115 11.50 -18.65 27.69
C ARG A 115 11.62 -18.88 29.20
N PRO A 116 12.83 -18.98 29.80
CA PRO A 116 12.98 -19.11 31.26
C PRO A 116 12.42 -17.92 32.04
N LEU A 117 12.22 -16.76 31.39
CA LEU A 117 11.65 -15.56 31.99
C LEU A 117 10.13 -15.48 31.84
N GLY A 118 9.49 -16.47 31.20
CA GLY A 118 8.03 -16.55 31.06
C GLY A 118 7.49 -16.46 29.63
N LEU A 119 8.35 -16.26 28.62
CA LEU A 119 7.92 -16.23 27.22
C LEU A 119 7.45 -17.63 26.79
N LYS A 120 6.20 -17.74 26.33
CA LYS A 120 5.61 -19.02 25.89
C LYS A 120 5.60 -19.16 24.38
N SER A 121 5.33 -18.08 23.65
CA SER A 121 5.18 -18.12 22.20
C SER A 121 5.88 -16.97 21.48
N ILE A 122 6.61 -17.33 20.42
CA ILE A 122 7.12 -16.42 19.41
C ILE A 122 6.28 -16.62 18.15
N ALA A 123 5.61 -15.56 17.73
CA ALA A 123 4.76 -15.54 16.56
C ALA A 123 5.34 -14.62 15.49
N MET A 124 5.01 -14.86 14.22
CA MET A 124 5.37 -13.95 13.13
C MET A 124 4.17 -13.73 12.21
N THR A 125 4.02 -12.51 11.68
CA THR A 125 3.13 -12.24 10.54
C THR A 125 3.97 -11.89 9.32
N SER A 126 3.75 -12.61 8.22
CA SER A 126 4.51 -12.44 6.98
C SER A 126 3.60 -12.56 5.76
N ASN A 127 3.94 -11.90 4.67
CA ASN A 127 3.32 -12.10 3.37
C ASN A 127 3.77 -13.37 2.64
N GLY A 128 4.76 -14.09 3.16
CA GLY A 128 5.16 -15.41 2.67
C GLY A 128 6.11 -15.46 1.47
N LEU A 129 6.32 -14.35 0.74
CA LEU A 129 7.06 -14.36 -0.54
C LEU A 129 8.44 -15.02 -0.49
N VAL A 130 9.21 -14.73 0.56
CA VAL A 130 10.59 -15.24 0.74
C VAL A 130 10.66 -16.26 1.88
N LEU A 131 9.50 -16.71 2.38
CA LEU A 131 9.43 -17.46 3.63
C LEU A 131 9.76 -18.94 3.45
N HIS A 132 9.33 -19.58 2.36
CA HIS A 132 9.46 -21.03 2.17
C HIS A 132 10.88 -21.58 2.38
N ARG A 133 11.92 -20.82 2.03
CA ARG A 133 13.33 -21.24 2.22
C ARG A 133 13.87 -20.99 3.64
N ARG A 134 13.28 -20.04 4.35
CA ARG A 134 13.76 -19.58 5.68
C ARG A 134 12.98 -20.21 6.83
N LEU A 135 11.73 -20.61 6.59
CA LEU A 135 10.82 -21.08 7.62
C LEU A 135 11.39 -22.22 8.47
N PRO A 136 12.04 -23.27 7.91
CA PRO A 136 12.62 -24.33 8.73
C PRO A 136 13.60 -23.79 9.79
N ARG A 137 14.51 -22.90 9.40
CA ARG A 137 15.47 -22.27 10.32
C ARG A 137 14.79 -21.36 11.34
N LEU A 138 13.71 -20.66 10.97
CA LEU A 138 12.97 -19.85 11.93
C LEU A 138 12.31 -20.72 13.00
N VAL A 139 11.77 -21.88 12.61
CA VAL A 139 11.17 -22.88 13.53
C VAL A 139 12.24 -23.48 14.44
N GLU A 140 13.39 -23.89 13.89
CA GLU A 140 14.54 -24.37 14.65
C GLU A 140 15.02 -23.36 15.70
N ASN A 141 15.00 -22.06 15.36
CA ASN A 141 15.35 -20.98 16.28
C ASN A 141 14.26 -20.65 17.32
N GLY A 142 13.08 -21.27 17.25
CA GLY A 142 12.03 -21.17 18.27
C GLY A 142 10.75 -20.46 17.85
N LEU A 143 10.55 -20.20 16.55
CA LEU A 143 9.25 -19.72 16.03
C LEU A 143 8.17 -20.78 16.26
N THR A 144 7.08 -20.39 16.91
CA THR A 144 5.99 -21.32 17.29
C THR A 144 4.70 -21.09 16.52
N HIS A 145 4.42 -19.86 16.10
CA HIS A 145 3.16 -19.48 15.48
C HIS A 145 3.41 -18.66 14.20
N LEU A 146 2.71 -18.97 13.12
CA LEU A 146 2.81 -18.25 11.86
C LEU A 146 1.44 -17.71 11.45
N ASN A 147 1.40 -16.44 11.08
CA ASN A 147 0.30 -15.86 10.33
C ASN A 147 0.80 -15.48 8.94
N LEU A 148 0.24 -16.12 7.92
CA LEU A 148 0.43 -15.72 6.53
C LEU A 148 -0.67 -14.76 6.10
N SER A 149 -0.31 -13.74 5.35
CA SER A 149 -1.26 -12.81 4.72
C SER A 149 -1.38 -13.15 3.23
N MET A 150 -2.57 -13.59 2.82
CA MET A 150 -2.89 -13.88 1.42
C MET A 150 -4.36 -13.57 1.19
N ASP A 151 -4.64 -12.54 0.40
CA ASP A 151 -6.01 -12.03 0.27
C ASP A 151 -6.82 -12.69 -0.86
N THR A 152 -6.20 -13.52 -1.68
CA THR A 152 -6.87 -14.19 -2.81
C THR A 152 -6.13 -15.46 -3.20
N LEU A 153 -6.88 -16.42 -3.74
CA LEU A 153 -6.37 -17.66 -4.34
C LEU A 153 -6.18 -17.52 -5.86
N ASP A 154 -6.56 -16.37 -6.43
CA ASP A 154 -6.39 -16.05 -7.84
C ASP A 154 -5.07 -15.30 -8.07
N PRO A 155 -4.15 -15.82 -8.90
CA PRO A 155 -2.85 -15.19 -9.15
C PRO A 155 -2.93 -13.78 -9.75
N PHE A 156 -3.94 -13.50 -10.57
CA PHE A 156 -4.12 -12.19 -11.20
C PHE A 156 -4.63 -11.17 -10.17
N LYS A 157 -5.62 -11.54 -9.36
CA LYS A 157 -6.09 -10.70 -8.24
C LYS A 157 -4.98 -10.49 -7.22
N PHE A 158 -4.10 -11.46 -7.01
CA PHE A 158 -2.95 -11.31 -6.11
C PHE A 158 -2.04 -10.18 -6.59
N GLU A 159 -1.70 -10.15 -7.89
CA GLU A 159 -0.89 -9.07 -8.47
C GLU A 159 -1.63 -7.74 -8.44
N LEU A 160 -2.95 -7.72 -8.64
CA LEU A 160 -3.77 -6.51 -8.51
C LEU A 160 -3.76 -5.95 -7.08
N ILE A 161 -3.93 -6.82 -6.07
CA ILE A 161 -3.97 -6.44 -4.66
C ILE A 161 -2.60 -5.95 -4.20
N THR A 162 -1.57 -6.77 -4.43
CA THR A 162 -0.23 -6.59 -3.85
C THR A 162 0.71 -5.74 -4.71
N ARG A 163 0.34 -5.50 -5.98
CA ARG A 163 1.12 -4.83 -7.03
C ARG A 163 2.46 -5.51 -7.33
N ARG A 164 2.58 -6.79 -7.02
CA ARG A 164 3.76 -7.62 -7.26
C ARG A 164 3.32 -9.05 -7.58
N ARG A 165 4.16 -9.78 -8.31
CA ARG A 165 4.00 -11.23 -8.48
C ARG A 165 4.50 -11.98 -7.25
N GLY A 166 4.10 -13.24 -7.13
CA GLY A 166 4.63 -14.17 -6.14
C GLY A 166 3.60 -15.03 -5.42
N HIS A 167 2.36 -15.09 -5.92
CA HIS A 167 1.30 -15.97 -5.45
C HIS A 167 1.80 -17.41 -5.15
N ASP A 168 2.45 -18.06 -6.12
CA ASP A 168 2.95 -19.43 -5.96
C ASP A 168 4.01 -19.56 -4.86
N ALA A 169 4.75 -18.50 -4.57
CA ALA A 169 5.74 -18.50 -3.48
C ALA A 169 5.07 -18.45 -2.11
N VAL A 170 3.92 -17.77 -2.00
CA VAL A 170 3.11 -17.73 -0.78
C VAL A 170 2.46 -19.08 -0.53
N LEU A 171 1.88 -19.72 -1.56
CA LEU A 171 1.34 -21.07 -1.46
C LEU A 171 2.41 -22.09 -1.03
N LYS A 172 3.59 -22.06 -1.66
CA LYS A 172 4.72 -22.89 -1.22
C LYS A 172 5.13 -22.63 0.24
N ALA A 173 5.06 -21.39 0.71
CA ALA A 173 5.34 -21.08 2.10
C ALA A 173 4.28 -21.63 3.06
N LEU A 174 3.02 -21.66 2.63
CA LEU A 174 1.93 -22.30 3.37
C LEU A 174 2.14 -23.82 3.45
N ASP A 175 2.48 -24.49 2.34
CA ASP A 175 2.74 -25.94 2.33
C ASP A 175 3.89 -26.32 3.28
N VAL A 176 4.99 -25.55 3.23
CA VAL A 176 6.13 -25.74 4.14
C VAL A 176 5.73 -25.47 5.59
N ALA A 177 4.84 -24.51 5.84
CA ALA A 177 4.34 -24.25 7.18
C ALA A 177 3.50 -25.41 7.71
N LEU A 178 2.55 -25.91 6.90
CA LEU A 178 1.67 -27.03 7.25
C LEU A 178 2.46 -28.32 7.52
N SER A 179 3.58 -28.50 6.82
CA SER A 179 4.50 -29.63 7.02
C SER A 179 5.50 -29.45 8.17
N SER A 180 5.43 -28.34 8.92
CA SER A 180 6.39 -28.02 9.98
C SER A 180 5.85 -28.29 11.39
N SER A 181 6.71 -28.21 12.40
CA SER A 181 6.34 -28.34 13.82
C SER A 181 5.74 -27.07 14.43
N LEU A 182 5.23 -26.14 13.61
CA LEU A 182 4.53 -24.95 14.11
C LEU A 182 3.29 -25.37 14.90
N GLN A 183 3.07 -24.72 16.05
CA GLN A 183 1.92 -25.01 16.91
C GLN A 183 0.62 -24.43 16.36
N SER A 184 0.71 -23.38 15.52
CA SER A 184 -0.46 -22.73 14.94
C SER A 184 -0.11 -22.01 13.65
N ILE A 185 -0.89 -22.28 12.62
CA ILE A 185 -0.78 -21.67 11.30
C ILE A 185 -2.10 -20.97 11.00
N LYS A 186 -2.01 -19.69 10.66
CA LYS A 186 -3.16 -18.83 10.40
C LYS A 186 -3.02 -18.18 9.04
N LEU A 187 -4.09 -18.19 8.24
CA LEU A 187 -4.16 -17.46 6.98
C LEU A 187 -5.09 -16.26 7.15
N ASN A 188 -4.53 -15.06 7.08
CA ASN A 188 -5.27 -13.81 7.22
C ASN A 188 -5.67 -13.29 5.83
N VAL A 189 -6.96 -13.01 5.66
CA VAL A 189 -7.58 -12.57 4.40
C VAL A 189 -8.34 -11.26 4.68
N VAL A 190 -7.91 -10.13 4.11
CA VAL A 190 -8.69 -8.89 4.15
C VAL A 190 -9.76 -8.96 3.07
N VAL A 191 -11.03 -8.99 3.47
CA VAL A 191 -12.16 -9.16 2.54
C VAL A 191 -12.64 -7.80 2.04
N ILE A 192 -12.69 -7.66 0.72
CA ILE A 192 -13.04 -6.43 0.00
C ILE A 192 -14.12 -6.77 -1.03
N LYS A 193 -15.27 -6.09 -0.91
CA LYS A 193 -16.44 -6.30 -1.75
C LYS A 193 -16.14 -6.07 -3.23
N GLY A 194 -16.59 -7.00 -4.07
CA GLY A 194 -16.40 -6.97 -5.51
C GLY A 194 -14.98 -7.29 -5.98
N LEU A 195 -14.09 -7.71 -5.07
CA LEU A 195 -12.71 -8.09 -5.37
C LEU A 195 -12.46 -9.56 -5.05
N ASN A 196 -12.51 -9.91 -3.76
CA ASN A 196 -12.21 -11.25 -3.25
C ASN A 196 -13.31 -11.83 -2.34
N ASP A 197 -14.42 -11.12 -2.12
CA ASP A 197 -15.50 -11.58 -1.23
C ASP A 197 -16.27 -12.81 -1.78
N SER A 198 -16.07 -13.17 -3.04
CA SER A 198 -16.57 -14.41 -3.64
C SER A 198 -15.74 -15.64 -3.28
N GLU A 199 -14.48 -15.47 -2.84
CA GLU A 199 -13.53 -16.57 -2.61
C GLU A 199 -13.60 -17.15 -1.18
N ILE A 200 -14.50 -16.65 -0.34
CA ILE A 200 -14.57 -17.05 1.08
C ILE A 200 -14.82 -18.54 1.27
N VAL A 201 -15.59 -19.17 0.36
CA VAL A 201 -15.87 -20.61 0.41
C VAL A 201 -14.60 -21.39 0.07
N ASP A 202 -13.87 -20.96 -0.95
CA ASP A 202 -12.64 -21.59 -1.41
C ASP A 202 -11.57 -21.56 -0.32
N PHE A 203 -11.42 -20.43 0.37
CA PHE A 203 -10.53 -20.32 1.53
C PHE A 203 -10.94 -21.25 2.68
N VAL A 204 -12.23 -21.39 2.96
CA VAL A 204 -12.71 -22.31 4.00
C VAL A 204 -12.43 -23.76 3.61
N GLU A 205 -12.54 -24.12 2.33
CA GLU A 205 -12.25 -25.48 1.86
C GLU A 205 -10.79 -25.89 2.13
N MET A 206 -9.85 -24.94 2.12
CA MET A 206 -8.45 -25.21 2.49
C MET A 206 -8.28 -25.72 3.94
N THR A 207 -9.30 -25.58 4.79
CA THR A 207 -9.23 -26.00 6.20
C THR A 207 -9.74 -27.43 6.42
N LYS A 208 -10.11 -28.14 5.35
CA LYS A 208 -10.68 -29.47 5.42
C LYS A 208 -9.72 -30.51 5.94
N ASP A 209 -8.59 -30.67 5.27
CA ASP A 209 -7.60 -31.72 5.59
C ASP A 209 -6.45 -31.18 6.46
N ASP A 210 -6.30 -29.85 6.51
CA ASP A 210 -5.20 -29.18 7.17
C ASP A 210 -5.61 -28.51 8.49
N ALA A 211 -4.71 -28.55 9.48
CA ALA A 211 -4.83 -27.82 10.75
C ALA A 211 -4.60 -26.29 10.58
N LEU A 212 -5.26 -25.71 9.59
CA LEU A 212 -5.20 -24.31 9.18
C LEU A 212 -6.35 -23.52 9.81
N SER A 213 -6.05 -22.31 10.29
CA SER A 213 -7.08 -21.37 10.73
C SER A 213 -7.16 -20.15 9.81
N VAL A 214 -8.21 -20.07 8.99
CA VAL A 214 -8.45 -18.93 8.10
C VAL A 214 -9.14 -17.80 8.87
N ARG A 215 -8.66 -16.57 8.73
CA ARG A 215 -9.19 -15.39 9.42
C ARG A 215 -9.58 -14.33 8.41
N PHE A 216 -10.88 -14.13 8.24
CA PHE A 216 -11.44 -13.07 7.44
C PHE A 216 -11.45 -11.78 8.25
N ILE A 217 -10.82 -10.74 7.70
CA ILE A 217 -10.65 -9.44 8.33
C ILE A 217 -11.48 -8.43 7.56
N GLU A 218 -12.29 -7.65 8.27
CA GLU A 218 -12.99 -6.52 7.66
C GLU A 218 -11.97 -5.53 7.08
N PHE A 219 -12.19 -5.07 5.86
CA PHE A 219 -11.47 -3.92 5.34
C PHE A 219 -11.60 -2.77 6.35
N MET A 220 -10.52 -2.02 6.62
CA MET A 220 -10.47 -0.98 7.65
C MET A 220 -9.95 0.35 7.09
N PRO A 221 -10.35 1.49 7.70
CA PRO A 221 -9.85 2.80 7.32
C PRO A 221 -8.41 3.02 7.78
N PHE A 222 -7.50 3.31 6.85
CA PHE A 222 -6.14 3.78 7.14
C PHE A 222 -5.76 4.95 6.24
N THR A 223 -4.86 5.79 6.73
CA THR A 223 -4.33 6.94 6.01
C THR A 223 -3.73 6.49 4.68
N GLY A 224 -4.19 7.10 3.58
CA GLY A 224 -3.71 6.81 2.23
C GLY A 224 -4.25 5.54 1.58
N ASN A 225 -5.16 4.77 2.23
CA ASN A 225 -5.68 3.51 1.66
C ASN A 225 -6.98 3.64 0.86
N LYS A 226 -7.43 4.87 0.57
CA LYS A 226 -8.69 5.18 -0.15
C LYS A 226 -9.89 4.38 0.36
N TRP A 227 -10.01 4.30 1.69
CA TRP A 227 -11.11 3.66 2.39
C TRP A 227 -12.47 4.07 1.81
N ASP A 228 -13.33 3.08 1.61
CA ASP A 228 -14.71 3.25 1.16
C ASP A 228 -15.57 2.24 1.92
N SER A 229 -16.49 2.74 2.74
CA SER A 229 -17.38 1.90 3.55
C SER A 229 -18.23 0.96 2.68
N LYS A 230 -18.51 1.32 1.42
CA LYS A 230 -19.25 0.47 0.48
C LYS A 230 -18.46 -0.78 0.07
N LYS A 231 -17.14 -0.79 0.27
CA LYS A 231 -16.27 -1.93 -0.02
C LYS A 231 -16.08 -2.87 1.17
N MET A 232 -16.53 -2.49 2.35
CA MET A 232 -16.52 -3.34 3.53
C MET A 232 -17.62 -4.41 3.41
N VAL A 233 -17.32 -5.64 3.83
CA VAL A 233 -18.32 -6.70 3.97
C VAL A 233 -18.38 -7.10 5.46
N PRO A 234 -19.51 -6.88 6.15
CA PRO A 234 -19.65 -7.25 7.56
C PRO A 234 -19.51 -8.77 7.75
N SER A 235 -18.91 -9.17 8.88
CA SER A 235 -18.74 -10.60 9.22
C SER A 235 -20.04 -11.40 9.23
N VAL A 236 -21.15 -10.78 9.65
CA VAL A 236 -22.49 -11.40 9.64
C VAL A 236 -22.95 -11.77 8.23
N GLU A 237 -22.61 -10.95 7.22
CA GLU A 237 -22.94 -11.24 5.82
C GLU A 237 -22.11 -12.41 5.30
N LEU A 238 -20.81 -12.43 5.61
CA LEU A 238 -19.93 -13.54 5.24
C LEU A 238 -20.36 -14.85 5.89
N LEU A 239 -20.71 -14.81 7.19
CA LEU A 239 -21.22 -15.98 7.91
C LEU A 239 -22.51 -16.50 7.27
N LYS A 240 -23.47 -15.63 6.91
CA LYS A 240 -24.70 -16.03 6.22
C LYS A 240 -24.41 -16.77 4.91
N ARG A 241 -23.47 -16.26 4.11
CA ARG A 241 -23.04 -16.91 2.86
C ARG A 241 -22.44 -18.29 3.14
N LEU A 242 -21.56 -18.40 4.13
CA LEU A 242 -20.95 -19.68 4.51
C LEU A 242 -21.98 -20.67 5.08
N SER A 243 -22.97 -20.21 5.84
CA SER A 243 -24.04 -21.08 6.38
C SER A 243 -24.92 -21.69 5.30
N ILE A 244 -25.06 -21.05 4.14
CA ILE A 244 -25.77 -21.64 2.99
C ILE A 244 -24.99 -22.83 2.41
N HIS A 245 -23.66 -22.70 2.33
CA HIS A 245 -22.78 -23.77 1.82
C HIS A 245 -22.50 -24.86 2.86
N TYR A 246 -22.41 -24.50 4.14
CA TYR A 246 -22.10 -25.38 5.26
C TYR A 246 -23.19 -25.26 6.36
N PRO A 247 -24.36 -25.90 6.19
CA PRO A 247 -25.49 -25.75 7.11
C PRO A 247 -25.19 -26.18 8.55
N ASN A 248 -24.24 -27.09 8.74
CA ASN A 248 -23.88 -27.67 10.04
C ASN A 248 -22.66 -26.98 10.69
N LEU A 249 -22.22 -25.82 10.18
CA LEU A 249 -21.15 -25.06 10.82
C LEU A 249 -21.56 -24.64 12.23
N TYR A 250 -20.61 -24.63 13.17
CA TYR A 250 -20.87 -24.29 14.57
C TYR A 250 -19.77 -23.40 15.13
N ARG A 251 -20.15 -22.60 16.13
CA ARG A 251 -19.23 -21.66 16.77
C ARG A 251 -18.23 -22.42 17.64
N ALA A 252 -16.95 -22.13 17.47
CA ALA A 252 -15.91 -22.66 18.34
C ALA A 252 -15.88 -21.90 19.68
N SER A 253 -15.34 -22.51 20.73
CA SER A 253 -15.11 -21.84 22.01
C SER A 253 -14.11 -20.69 21.83
N ASP A 254 -14.49 -19.49 22.27
CA ASP A 254 -13.58 -18.35 22.25
C ASP A 254 -12.57 -18.47 23.41
N GLU A 255 -11.29 -18.21 23.16
CA GLU A 255 -10.36 -17.87 24.23
C GLU A 255 -10.66 -16.44 24.73
N LEU A 256 -10.39 -16.16 26.00
CA LEU A 256 -10.72 -14.89 26.69
C LEU A 256 -10.37 -13.63 25.86
N ASN A 257 -9.25 -13.66 25.14
CA ASN A 257 -8.70 -12.53 24.39
C ASN A 257 -8.61 -12.80 22.86
N ASP A 258 -9.33 -13.80 22.32
CA ASP A 258 -9.27 -14.03 20.86
C ASP A 258 -9.92 -12.86 20.12
N THR A 259 -9.24 -12.47 19.04
CA THR A 259 -9.63 -11.37 18.17
C THR A 259 -10.63 -11.83 17.12
N ALA A 260 -10.51 -13.10 16.74
CA ALA A 260 -11.38 -13.71 15.75
C ALA A 260 -12.45 -14.52 16.47
N ARG A 261 -13.71 -14.34 16.05
CA ARG A 261 -14.78 -15.26 16.42
C ARG A 261 -14.68 -16.47 15.52
N SER A 262 -14.32 -17.60 16.11
CA SER A 262 -13.95 -18.80 15.37
C SER A 262 -15.15 -19.73 15.20
N TRP A 263 -15.16 -20.44 14.07
CA TRP A 263 -16.18 -21.37 13.62
C TRP A 263 -15.51 -22.63 13.09
N LYS A 264 -16.21 -23.75 13.18
CA LYS A 264 -15.78 -25.05 12.67
C LYS A 264 -16.88 -25.65 11.81
N ILE A 265 -16.45 -26.49 10.88
CA ILE A 265 -17.32 -27.36 10.09
C ILE A 265 -17.06 -28.78 10.61
N PRO A 266 -18.11 -29.60 10.81
CA PRO A 266 -17.93 -31.01 11.13
C PRO A 266 -16.96 -31.68 10.14
N ASP A 267 -16.12 -32.57 10.67
CA ASP A 267 -15.12 -33.34 9.91
C ASP A 267 -13.96 -32.54 9.28
N TYR A 268 -13.93 -31.21 9.42
CA TYR A 268 -12.79 -30.39 8.99
C TYR A 268 -11.73 -30.38 10.08
N ALA A 269 -10.46 -30.58 9.70
CA ALA A 269 -9.31 -30.53 10.59
C ALA A 269 -9.06 -29.12 11.15
N GLY A 270 -9.29 -28.10 10.32
CA GLY A 270 -9.01 -26.70 10.60
C GLY A 270 -10.22 -25.92 11.12
N SER A 271 -10.16 -24.60 10.94
CA SER A 271 -11.21 -23.67 11.37
C SER A 271 -11.18 -22.39 10.54
N PHE A 272 -12.25 -21.60 10.62
CA PHE A 272 -12.24 -20.24 10.11
C PHE A 272 -12.79 -19.27 11.15
N GLY A 273 -12.55 -17.97 10.99
CA GLY A 273 -13.08 -16.98 11.91
C GLY A 273 -13.07 -15.57 11.35
N PHE A 274 -13.79 -14.69 12.06
CA PHE A 274 -13.98 -13.31 11.64
C PHE A 274 -13.36 -12.33 12.62
N ILE A 275 -12.54 -11.41 12.11
CA ILE A 275 -12.03 -10.25 12.83
C ILE A 275 -12.90 -9.06 12.45
N SER A 276 -13.91 -8.81 13.29
CA SER A 276 -14.92 -7.75 13.09
C SER A 276 -14.43 -6.42 13.65
N SER A 277 -13.33 -5.90 13.11
CA SER A 277 -12.64 -4.73 13.64
C SER A 277 -13.50 -3.46 13.69
N MET A 278 -14.53 -3.36 12.86
CA MET A 278 -15.35 -2.15 12.75
C MET A 278 -16.80 -2.38 13.18
N SER A 279 -17.39 -3.51 12.80
CA SER A 279 -18.79 -3.80 13.09
C SER A 279 -19.03 -4.34 14.51
N ASP A 280 -18.04 -5.02 15.10
CA ASP A 280 -18.19 -5.67 16.39
C ASP A 280 -16.85 -5.82 17.13
N HIS A 281 -16.41 -4.72 17.74
CA HIS A 281 -15.07 -4.58 18.30
C HIS A 281 -14.82 -5.49 19.52
N PHE A 282 -13.57 -5.94 19.68
CA PHE A 282 -13.09 -6.81 20.78
C PHE A 282 -12.28 -6.03 21.84
N CYS A 283 -12.53 -4.73 22.00
CA CYS A 283 -11.70 -3.87 22.85
C CYS A 283 -11.76 -4.24 24.34
N SER A 284 -12.88 -4.76 24.84
CA SER A 284 -13.09 -5.11 26.25
C SER A 284 -12.10 -6.17 26.77
N SER A 285 -11.63 -7.08 25.92
CA SER A 285 -10.62 -8.10 26.25
C SER A 285 -9.26 -7.88 25.57
N CYS A 286 -9.00 -6.67 25.05
CA CYS A 286 -7.77 -6.40 24.31
C CYS A 286 -6.52 -6.39 25.21
N ASN A 287 -5.71 -7.44 25.11
CA ASN A 287 -4.45 -7.64 25.83
C ASN A 287 -3.19 -7.18 25.06
N ARG A 288 -3.34 -6.41 23.97
CA ARG A 288 -2.24 -6.12 23.05
C ARG A 288 -1.56 -4.79 23.28
N LEU A 289 -0.23 -4.81 23.21
CA LEU A 289 0.66 -3.65 23.09
C LEU A 289 1.50 -3.76 21.81
N ARG A 290 1.93 -2.62 21.27
CA ARG A 290 2.75 -2.56 20.06
C ARG A 290 3.97 -1.69 20.27
N ILE A 291 5.13 -2.17 19.82
CA ILE A 291 6.34 -1.39 19.60
C ILE A 291 6.51 -1.22 18.09
N THR A 292 6.73 0.00 17.64
CA THR A 292 6.98 0.36 16.24
C THR A 292 8.44 0.12 15.87
N ALA A 293 8.78 0.16 14.57
CA ALA A 293 10.15 -0.12 14.12
C ALA A 293 11.14 0.94 14.59
N ASP A 294 10.69 2.19 14.71
CA ASP A 294 11.45 3.30 15.28
C ASP A 294 11.38 3.38 16.82
N GLY A 295 10.73 2.40 17.46
CA GLY A 295 10.75 2.18 18.90
C GLY A 295 9.79 3.02 19.73
N GLN A 296 8.67 3.42 19.15
CA GLN A 296 7.53 3.99 19.88
C GLN A 296 6.68 2.88 20.49
N ILE A 297 6.17 3.08 21.70
CA ILE A 297 5.08 2.29 22.25
C ILE A 297 3.73 2.88 21.84
N LYS A 298 2.85 1.99 21.35
CA LYS A 298 1.48 2.30 20.98
C LYS A 298 0.54 1.32 21.67
N VAL A 299 -0.35 1.85 22.50
CA VAL A 299 -1.28 1.06 23.32
C VAL A 299 -2.56 0.67 22.59
N CYS A 300 -2.93 1.39 21.53
CA CYS A 300 -4.05 1.06 20.66
C CYS A 300 -3.69 1.33 19.20
N LEU A 301 -4.14 0.47 18.28
CA LEU A 301 -3.84 0.61 16.85
C LEU A 301 -4.35 1.94 16.26
N PHE A 302 -5.44 2.47 16.80
CA PHE A 302 -6.13 3.67 16.31
C PHE A 302 -5.83 4.93 17.13
N ASP A 303 -5.02 4.84 18.19
CA ASP A 303 -4.65 6.01 19.00
C ASP A 303 -3.45 6.72 18.37
N ALA A 304 -3.53 8.04 18.18
CA ALA A 304 -2.43 8.83 17.65
C ALA A 304 -1.29 9.03 18.67
N LYS A 305 -1.57 8.87 19.97
CA LYS A 305 -0.58 9.04 21.04
C LYS A 305 0.45 7.91 21.01
N GLU A 306 1.72 8.30 21.03
CA GLU A 306 2.86 7.39 21.01
C GLU A 306 3.99 7.97 21.87
N VAL A 307 4.81 7.09 22.46
CA VAL A 307 5.92 7.48 23.34
C VAL A 307 7.18 6.73 22.92
N SER A 308 8.30 7.43 22.75
CA SER A 308 9.53 6.85 22.22
C SER A 308 10.31 6.12 23.29
N LEU A 309 10.25 4.79 23.32
CA LEU A 309 11.10 3.99 24.22
C LEU A 309 12.55 3.92 23.74
N ARG A 310 12.76 4.01 22.42
CA ARG A 310 14.10 4.07 21.81
C ARG A 310 14.90 5.27 22.33
N ASP A 311 14.30 6.46 22.24
CA ASP A 311 15.03 7.68 22.59
C ASP A 311 15.34 7.72 24.08
N GLU A 312 14.44 7.24 24.92
CA GLU A 312 14.67 7.12 26.36
C GLU A 312 15.77 6.08 26.68
N MET A 313 15.77 4.91 26.02
CA MET A 313 16.89 3.96 26.14
C MET A 313 18.23 4.58 25.73
N ARG A 314 18.27 5.34 24.63
CA ARG A 314 19.49 5.97 24.12
C ARG A 314 19.98 7.14 24.96
N LYS A 315 19.08 7.80 25.70
CA LYS A 315 19.44 8.78 26.74
C LYS A 315 20.01 8.13 28.01
N GLY A 316 19.97 6.80 28.11
CA GLY A 316 20.48 6.04 29.25
C GLY A 316 19.44 5.71 30.31
N ALA A 317 18.14 5.76 29.99
CA ALA A 317 17.09 5.41 30.93
C ALA A 317 17.27 3.99 31.50
N SER A 318 17.03 3.82 32.80
CA SER A 318 17.05 2.53 33.47
C SER A 318 15.83 1.67 33.09
N ASP A 319 15.87 0.38 33.43
CA ASP A 319 14.74 -0.52 33.17
C ASP A 319 13.50 -0.12 34.00
N GLU A 320 13.69 0.40 35.22
CA GLU A 320 12.62 0.93 36.08
C GLU A 320 11.98 2.20 35.49
N GLU A 321 12.79 3.11 34.97
CA GLU A 321 12.31 4.34 34.31
C GLU A 321 11.48 4.00 33.05
N LEU A 322 11.96 3.06 32.24
CA LEU A 322 11.22 2.56 31.07
C LEU A 322 9.89 1.92 31.49
N LEU A 323 9.87 1.12 32.56
CA LEU A 323 8.64 0.53 33.09
C LEU A 323 7.65 1.57 33.60
N HIS A 324 8.13 2.66 34.20
CA HIS A 324 7.28 3.77 34.61
C HIS A 324 6.65 4.46 33.39
N ILE A 325 7.43 4.73 32.36
CA ILE A 325 6.94 5.32 31.10
C ILE A 325 5.91 4.41 30.43
N ILE A 326 6.18 3.11 30.37
CA ILE A 326 5.25 2.10 29.84
C ILE A 326 3.96 2.08 30.66
N GLY A 327 4.07 2.06 31.99
CA GLY A 327 2.91 2.06 32.90
C GLY A 327 2.00 3.25 32.70
N ASN A 328 2.58 4.45 32.53
CA ASN A 328 1.80 5.66 32.24
C ASN A 328 1.08 5.56 30.88
N ALA A 329 1.77 5.08 29.84
CA ALA A 329 1.16 4.91 28.53
C ALA A 329 0.02 3.86 28.55
N VAL A 330 0.22 2.75 29.25
CA VAL A 330 -0.78 1.68 29.43
C VAL A 330 -1.99 2.16 30.22
N SER A 331 -1.78 2.92 31.30
CA SER A 331 -2.87 3.46 32.12
C SER A 331 -3.77 4.41 31.32
N ASP A 332 -3.20 5.16 30.38
CA ASP A 332 -3.93 6.08 29.50
C ASP A 332 -4.76 5.39 28.40
N LYS A 333 -4.58 4.08 28.20
CA LYS A 333 -5.27 3.31 27.16
C LYS A 333 -6.78 3.39 27.34
N LYS A 334 -7.48 3.89 26.31
CA LYS A 334 -8.94 4.01 26.30
C LYS A 334 -9.65 2.66 26.34
N GLU A 335 -10.90 2.66 26.81
CA GLU A 335 -11.75 1.47 26.85
C GLU A 335 -11.91 0.83 25.47
N LYS A 336 -12.21 1.65 24.47
CA LYS A 336 -12.40 1.27 23.06
C LYS A 336 -11.93 2.37 22.13
N HIS A 337 -11.72 2.04 20.85
CA HIS A 337 -11.48 3.06 19.84
C HIS A 337 -12.79 3.79 19.47
N ALA A 338 -12.66 4.94 18.80
CA ALA A 338 -13.80 5.70 18.30
C ALA A 338 -14.62 4.88 17.27
N GLY A 339 -15.89 5.22 17.12
CA GLY A 339 -16.78 4.62 16.12
C GLY A 339 -16.29 4.89 14.69
N MET A 340 -16.77 4.12 13.72
CA MET A 340 -16.31 4.14 12.32
C MET A 340 -16.25 5.53 11.68
N GLU A 341 -17.18 6.42 12.03
CA GLU A 341 -17.29 7.78 11.49
C GLU A 341 -16.35 8.79 12.20
N ASP A 342 -15.89 8.46 13.41
CA ASP A 342 -15.12 9.34 14.30
C ASP A 342 -13.67 8.89 14.51
N ILE A 343 -13.21 7.85 13.80
CA ILE A 343 -11.80 7.47 13.82
C ILE A 343 -10.99 8.59 13.16
N ASP A 344 -10.06 9.19 13.90
CA ASP A 344 -9.11 10.17 13.35
C ASP A 344 -8.07 9.44 12.48
N VAL A 345 -8.49 9.05 11.27
CA VAL A 345 -7.63 8.42 10.26
C VAL A 345 -6.60 9.42 9.74
N VAL A 346 -6.88 10.72 9.83
CA VAL A 346 -6.03 11.77 9.24
C VAL A 346 -4.76 11.97 10.06
N LYS A 347 -4.85 11.95 11.39
CA LYS A 347 -3.68 12.06 12.28
C LYS A 347 -3.00 10.73 12.58
N ASN A 348 -3.69 9.61 12.36
CA ASN A 348 -3.05 8.31 12.51
C ASN A 348 -2.14 8.00 11.32
N ARG A 349 -1.20 7.07 11.52
CA ARG A 349 -0.17 6.76 10.53
C ARG A 349 -0.62 5.68 9.54
N PRO A 350 -0.04 5.62 8.33
CA PRO A 350 -0.27 4.51 7.40
C PRO A 350 0.03 3.17 8.08
N MET A 351 -0.69 2.11 7.72
CA MET A 351 -0.59 0.79 8.38
C MET A 351 0.85 0.27 8.51
N ILE A 352 1.68 0.53 7.49
CA ILE A 352 3.09 0.15 7.42
C ILE A 352 4.04 1.04 8.24
N LEU A 353 3.65 2.30 8.46
CA LEU A 353 4.43 3.33 9.14
C LEU A 353 3.80 3.77 10.46
N ILE A 354 3.03 2.92 11.12
CA ILE A 354 2.68 3.19 12.51
C ILE A 354 4.03 3.25 13.28
N GLY A 355 4.61 4.47 13.40
CA GLY A 355 6.03 4.84 13.64
C GLY A 355 6.50 6.34 13.49
N GLN A 356 6.14 7.18 12.49
CA GLN A 356 6.78 8.52 12.32
C GLN A 356 6.18 9.80 12.99
N PRO A 357 6.98 10.69 13.64
CA PRO A 357 6.51 12.00 14.09
C PRO A 357 6.19 12.91 12.92
N HIS A 358 5.13 13.72 13.05
CA HIS A 358 4.93 14.88 12.18
C HIS A 358 6.08 15.86 12.49
N LEU A 359 6.95 16.13 11.52
CA LEU A 359 7.95 17.19 11.66
C LEU A 359 7.22 18.49 12.04
N ALA A 360 7.53 18.99 13.23
CA ALA A 360 7.15 20.32 13.65
C ALA A 360 7.83 21.31 12.71
N MET A 361 7.02 22.21 12.15
CA MET A 361 7.42 23.30 11.28
C MET A 361 8.38 24.23 12.04
N GLU A 362 9.69 24.08 11.84
CA GLU A 362 10.66 25.03 12.38
C GLU A 362 10.80 26.28 11.50
N ARG A 363 10.90 27.39 12.20
CA ARG A 363 10.71 28.76 11.75
C ARG A 363 11.91 29.26 10.94
N ARG A 364 11.58 30.01 9.88
CA ARG A 364 12.51 30.86 9.13
C ARG A 364 13.31 31.78 10.06
N PHE A 365 14.63 31.69 10.00
CA PHE A 365 15.52 32.78 10.39
C PHE A 365 16.26 33.31 9.16
N LEU A 366 16.36 34.64 9.11
CA LEU A 366 16.73 35.48 7.98
C LEU A 366 18.18 35.99 8.11
N LYS A 367 18.87 36.06 6.95
CA LYS A 367 19.89 37.05 6.49
C LYS A 367 21.34 36.90 7.02
N PRO A 368 22.38 37.55 6.40
CA PRO A 368 22.40 38.42 5.20
C PRO A 368 23.50 38.14 4.14
N THR A 369 23.36 38.86 3.02
CA THR A 369 24.24 39.10 1.86
C THR A 369 25.55 39.85 2.13
N VAL A 370 26.62 39.57 1.36
CA VAL A 370 27.61 40.57 0.90
C VAL A 370 28.07 40.27 -0.55
N SER A 371 28.24 41.35 -1.31
CA SER A 371 28.52 41.51 -2.75
C SER A 371 30.03 41.70 -3.03
N THR A 372 30.53 41.36 -4.23
CA THR A 372 31.47 42.22 -4.98
C THR A 372 31.66 41.79 -6.45
N ARG A 373 32.16 42.73 -7.26
CA ARG A 373 31.93 42.98 -8.70
C ARG A 373 32.97 42.42 -9.69
N LEU A 374 32.49 42.20 -10.93
CA LEU A 374 33.02 42.47 -12.28
C LEU A 374 34.53 42.76 -12.51
N LEU A 375 35.12 42.14 -13.57
CA LEU A 375 35.56 42.77 -14.84
C LEU A 375 36.42 41.81 -15.73
N THR A 376 36.11 41.79 -17.04
CA THR A 376 36.94 41.36 -18.21
C THR A 376 37.98 42.46 -18.58
N PRO A 377 38.92 42.37 -19.57
CA PRO A 377 38.94 41.54 -20.80
C PRO A 377 40.34 41.05 -21.29
N HIS A 378 40.38 40.29 -22.41
CA HIS A 378 41.19 40.60 -23.62
C HIS A 378 41.17 39.46 -24.67
N THR A 379 40.90 39.84 -25.91
CA THR A 379 41.13 39.12 -27.18
C THR A 379 42.57 39.31 -27.68
N PRO A 380 43.08 38.44 -28.58
CA PRO A 380 43.24 38.89 -29.97
C PRO A 380 42.97 37.81 -31.06
N THR A 381 42.63 38.31 -32.24
CA THR A 381 42.53 37.68 -33.58
C THR A 381 43.73 38.13 -34.47
N PRO A 382 43.86 37.78 -35.77
CA PRO A 382 43.75 36.50 -36.49
C PRO A 382 44.88 36.27 -37.56
N THR A 383 44.69 35.22 -38.39
CA THR A 383 45.13 34.99 -39.81
C THR A 383 46.16 33.86 -40.05
N PRO A 384 46.27 33.29 -41.28
CA PRO A 384 45.23 32.54 -41.99
C PRO A 384 45.77 31.23 -42.63
N ARG A 385 44.90 30.26 -42.94
CA ARG A 385 45.12 29.30 -44.04
C ARG A 385 43.79 28.87 -44.68
N THR A 386 43.60 29.38 -45.88
CA THR A 386 42.84 28.87 -47.05
C THR A 386 43.08 27.36 -47.25
N ILE A 387 42.25 26.51 -47.89
CA ILE A 387 41.04 26.61 -48.71
C ILE A 387 40.52 25.16 -48.96
N LEU A 388 39.22 25.02 -49.25
CA LEU A 388 38.52 23.90 -49.93
C LEU A 388 38.45 22.52 -49.24
N ALA A 389 37.23 22.12 -48.86
CA ALA A 389 36.60 20.91 -49.39
C ALA A 389 35.08 20.93 -49.14
N ALA A 390 34.37 20.93 -50.27
CA ALA A 390 33.01 20.48 -50.54
C ALA A 390 32.04 20.15 -49.38
N SER A 391 30.86 20.77 -49.49
CA SER A 391 29.57 20.30 -48.96
C SER A 391 29.39 18.80 -49.25
N LEU A 392 29.57 17.97 -48.24
CA LEU A 392 29.03 16.61 -48.22
C LEU A 392 27.62 16.73 -47.65
N HIS A 393 26.62 16.47 -48.50
CA HIS A 393 25.28 16.14 -48.04
C HIS A 393 25.40 15.03 -47.00
N THR A 394 25.11 15.38 -45.74
CA THR A 394 25.03 14.40 -44.66
C THR A 394 23.80 13.57 -44.93
N ILE A 395 24.02 12.31 -45.31
CA ILE A 395 22.95 11.32 -45.42
C ILE A 395 22.24 11.30 -44.05
N PRO A 396 20.90 11.48 -43.99
CA PRO A 396 20.17 11.44 -42.73
C PRO A 396 20.39 10.06 -42.09
N THR A 397 21.09 10.06 -40.96
CA THR A 397 21.41 8.86 -40.19
C THR A 397 20.43 8.72 -39.03
N LEU A 398 19.94 7.50 -38.79
CA LEU A 398 19.06 7.21 -37.66
C LEU A 398 19.85 7.38 -36.35
N THR A 399 19.36 8.26 -35.46
CA THR A 399 20.08 8.60 -34.23
C THR A 399 20.08 7.49 -33.18
N HIS A 400 19.22 6.47 -33.34
CA HIS A 400 19.08 5.34 -32.42
C HIS A 400 19.84 4.09 -32.87
N LEU A 401 20.88 4.22 -33.69
CA LEU A 401 21.71 3.10 -34.12
C LEU A 401 23.15 3.23 -33.60
N ASP A 402 23.76 2.12 -33.17
CA ASP A 402 25.20 2.04 -32.93
C ASP A 402 25.98 1.90 -34.26
N CYS A 403 27.31 1.84 -34.19
CA CYS A 403 28.18 1.69 -35.36
C CYS A 403 28.01 0.35 -36.10
N GLU A 404 27.27 -0.60 -35.52
CA GLU A 404 26.94 -1.90 -36.10
C GLU A 404 25.49 -1.96 -36.60
N GLY A 405 24.74 -0.84 -36.54
CA GLY A 405 23.36 -0.75 -37.00
C GLY A 405 22.33 -1.34 -36.03
N ARG A 406 22.68 -1.55 -34.76
CA ARG A 406 21.77 -2.06 -33.73
C ARG A 406 21.11 -0.92 -32.95
N ALA A 407 19.92 -1.18 -32.43
CA ALA A 407 19.17 -0.23 -31.62
C ALA A 407 19.98 0.22 -30.39
N SER A 408 20.21 1.52 -30.26
CA SER A 408 21.02 2.13 -29.22
C SER A 408 20.37 3.41 -28.70
N MET A 409 20.50 3.64 -27.39
CA MET A 409 19.97 4.85 -26.74
C MET A 409 20.89 6.04 -27.05
N VAL A 410 20.29 7.17 -27.45
CA VAL A 410 21.04 8.41 -27.72
C VAL A 410 21.66 8.94 -26.43
N ASN A 411 22.99 9.01 -26.34
CA ASN A 411 23.64 9.62 -25.19
C ASN A 411 23.31 11.13 -25.09
N ILE A 412 22.92 11.57 -23.90
CA ILE A 412 22.56 12.98 -23.60
C ILE A 412 23.46 13.61 -22.53
N ALA A 413 24.52 12.94 -22.07
CA ALA A 413 25.37 13.39 -20.96
C ALA A 413 25.88 14.83 -21.12
N ASP A 414 26.41 15.17 -22.31
CA ASP A 414 27.05 16.46 -22.62
C ASP A 414 26.07 17.58 -23.02
N LYS A 415 24.77 17.30 -22.99
CA LYS A 415 23.73 18.29 -23.31
C LYS A 415 23.39 19.10 -22.06
N GLN A 416 23.29 20.41 -22.21
CA GLN A 416 22.81 21.29 -21.15
C GLN A 416 21.27 21.20 -21.03
N PRO A 417 20.71 21.12 -19.81
CA PRO A 417 19.27 21.18 -19.60
C PRO A 417 18.68 22.51 -20.07
N THR A 418 17.53 22.46 -20.74
CA THR A 418 16.78 23.66 -21.15
C THR A 418 15.29 23.43 -20.89
N LYS A 419 14.53 24.51 -20.67
CA LYS A 419 13.06 24.44 -20.68
C LYS A 419 12.59 24.04 -22.07
N ARG A 420 11.75 23.02 -22.15
CA ARG A 420 11.22 22.45 -23.39
C ARG A 420 9.74 22.22 -23.26
N ILE A 421 9.01 22.56 -24.31
CA ILE A 421 7.55 22.39 -24.38
C ILE A 421 7.23 21.74 -25.73
N ALA A 422 6.33 20.76 -25.72
CA ALA A 422 5.76 20.19 -26.94
C ALA A 422 4.24 20.11 -26.81
N THR A 423 3.54 20.44 -27.89
CA THR A 423 2.09 20.25 -28.03
C THR A 423 1.85 19.26 -29.16
N ALA A 424 1.03 18.25 -28.89
CA ALA A 424 0.54 17.30 -29.87
C ALA A 424 -0.98 17.32 -29.90
N SER A 425 -1.55 17.00 -31.05
CA SER A 425 -2.99 16.83 -31.21
C SER A 425 -3.32 15.54 -31.95
N GLY A 426 -4.56 15.08 -31.83
CA GLY A 426 -5.11 13.94 -32.56
C GLY A 426 -6.63 13.89 -32.44
N ARG A 427 -7.27 13.05 -33.24
CA ARG A 427 -8.73 12.94 -33.28
C ARG A 427 -9.17 11.48 -33.26
N ILE A 428 -10.32 11.23 -32.63
CA ILE A 428 -11.07 9.99 -32.78
C ILE A 428 -12.43 10.30 -33.38
N TYR A 429 -12.69 9.74 -34.56
CA TYR A 429 -13.98 9.82 -35.24
C TYR A 429 -14.95 8.82 -34.62
N ILE A 430 -16.16 9.30 -34.32
CA ILE A 430 -17.18 8.55 -33.60
C ILE A 430 -18.54 8.72 -34.29
N PRO A 431 -19.45 7.74 -34.19
CA PRO A 431 -20.79 7.88 -34.75
C PRO A 431 -21.63 8.89 -33.95
N PRO A 432 -22.72 9.43 -34.54
CA PRO A 432 -23.57 10.43 -33.90
C PRO A 432 -24.09 10.03 -32.51
N VAL A 433 -24.47 8.75 -32.35
CA VAL A 433 -24.95 8.19 -31.07
C VAL A 433 -23.91 8.30 -29.94
N ALA A 434 -22.63 8.14 -30.26
CA ALA A 434 -21.55 8.26 -29.28
C ALA A 434 -21.23 9.74 -29.00
N TYR A 435 -21.35 10.61 -30.02
CA TYR A 435 -21.19 12.05 -29.89
C TYR A 435 -22.26 12.67 -28.98
N GLU A 436 -23.53 12.30 -29.17
CA GLU A 436 -24.64 12.71 -28.29
C GLU A 436 -24.39 12.31 -26.84
N LEU A 437 -23.90 11.09 -26.62
CA LEU A 437 -23.65 10.55 -25.29
C LEU A 437 -22.54 11.30 -24.53
N VAL A 438 -21.53 11.83 -25.22
CA VAL A 438 -20.45 12.62 -24.59
C VAL A 438 -20.75 14.11 -24.51
N THR A 439 -21.75 14.61 -25.25
CA THR A 439 -22.10 16.04 -25.30
C THR A 439 -23.35 16.41 -24.49
N SER A 440 -24.21 15.44 -24.17
CA SER A 440 -25.40 15.69 -23.35
C SER A 440 -25.02 15.94 -21.88
N SER A 441 -25.12 17.20 -21.43
CA SER A 441 -24.93 17.62 -20.04
C SER A 441 -26.18 17.35 -19.18
N TYR A 442 -25.98 16.88 -17.93
CA TYR A 442 -26.93 16.90 -16.79
C TYR A 442 -28.00 15.75 -16.67
N PRO A 443 -28.60 15.50 -15.49
CA PRO A 443 -28.62 14.20 -14.80
C PRO A 443 -30.06 13.64 -14.64
N ILE A 444 -30.19 12.58 -13.82
CA ILE A 444 -31.39 12.17 -13.06
C ILE A 444 -32.33 11.13 -13.72
N LEU A 445 -32.55 10.05 -12.93
CA LEU A 445 -33.70 9.15 -12.76
C LEU A 445 -34.42 8.62 -14.03
N ASP A 446 -34.31 7.32 -14.28
CA ASP A 446 -35.36 6.39 -13.84
C ASP A 446 -34.95 4.91 -14.04
N ALA A 447 -35.50 4.06 -13.19
CA ALA A 447 -35.19 2.65 -13.07
C ALA A 447 -36.17 1.77 -13.86
N SER A 448 -36.15 1.86 -15.19
CA SER A 448 -36.78 0.87 -16.06
C SER A 448 -35.75 0.03 -16.82
N GLU A 449 -36.13 -1.20 -17.15
CA GLU A 449 -35.33 -2.09 -17.99
C GLU A 449 -35.42 -1.64 -19.46
N PRO A 450 -34.29 -1.48 -20.17
CA PRO A 450 -34.30 -1.02 -21.55
C PRO A 450 -34.80 -2.10 -22.50
N THR A 451 -35.71 -1.73 -23.39
CA THR A 451 -36.37 -2.66 -24.34
C THR A 451 -35.57 -2.85 -25.63
N SER A 452 -34.57 -2.01 -25.91
CA SER A 452 -33.72 -2.11 -27.11
C SER A 452 -32.22 -2.30 -26.79
N ASP A 453 -31.49 -2.91 -27.72
CA ASP A 453 -30.04 -3.15 -27.57
C ASP A 453 -29.22 -1.84 -27.59
N GLU A 454 -29.72 -0.80 -28.26
CA GLU A 454 -29.15 0.55 -28.20
C GLU A 454 -29.28 1.18 -26.80
N GLU A 455 -30.40 0.95 -26.13
CA GLU A 455 -30.68 1.50 -24.80
C GLU A 455 -29.88 0.75 -23.71
N LYS A 456 -29.66 -0.56 -23.87
CA LYS A 456 -28.70 -1.34 -23.08
C LYS A 456 -27.26 -0.86 -23.27
N ALA A 457 -26.85 -0.57 -24.51
CA ALA A 457 -25.54 -0.04 -24.83
C ALA A 457 -25.33 1.35 -24.21
N ARG A 458 -26.31 2.26 -24.35
CA ARG A 458 -26.33 3.58 -23.71
C ARG A 458 -26.23 3.48 -22.18
N LYS A 459 -26.97 2.57 -21.54
CA LYS A 459 -26.88 2.31 -20.08
C LYS A 459 -25.50 1.76 -19.67
N LYS A 460 -24.90 0.87 -20.47
CA LYS A 460 -23.55 0.33 -20.24
C LYS A 460 -22.47 1.39 -20.38
N ALA A 461 -22.57 2.30 -21.36
CA ALA A 461 -21.68 3.44 -21.49
C ALA A 461 -21.87 4.44 -20.34
N ARG A 462 -23.11 4.74 -19.93
CA ARG A 462 -23.41 5.60 -18.75
C ARG A 462 -22.85 5.03 -17.43
N LYS A 463 -22.82 3.70 -17.26
CA LYS A 463 -22.19 3.04 -16.10
C LYS A 463 -20.67 3.23 -16.03
N LYS A 464 -20.01 3.58 -17.13
CA LYS A 464 -18.54 3.78 -17.18
C LYS A 464 -18.10 5.17 -16.69
N GLY A 465 -19.02 6.11 -16.45
CA GLY A 465 -18.71 7.47 -15.96
C GLY A 465 -18.36 8.45 -17.09
N ASP A 466 -17.81 9.62 -16.72
CA ASP A 466 -17.44 10.66 -17.69
C ASP A 466 -16.25 10.23 -18.55
N ALA A 467 -16.55 9.81 -19.78
CA ALA A 467 -15.58 9.30 -20.75
C ALA A 467 -14.47 10.30 -21.08
N LEU A 468 -14.77 11.60 -21.10
CA LEU A 468 -13.78 12.64 -21.40
C LEU A 468 -12.84 12.84 -20.21
N THR A 469 -13.37 12.86 -18.98
CA THR A 469 -12.54 12.94 -17.78
C THR A 469 -11.62 11.73 -17.63
N VAL A 470 -12.15 10.51 -17.85
CA VAL A 470 -11.33 9.28 -17.81
C VAL A 470 -10.24 9.31 -18.89
N ALA A 471 -10.57 9.74 -20.11
CA ALA A 471 -9.61 9.88 -21.20
C ALA A 471 -8.54 10.95 -20.92
N GLN A 472 -8.92 12.06 -20.29
CA GLN A 472 -8.00 13.12 -19.89
C GLN A 472 -7.00 12.62 -18.85
N LEU A 473 -7.47 11.88 -17.84
CA LEU A 473 -6.58 11.25 -16.85
C LEU A 473 -5.66 10.20 -17.48
N ALA A 474 -6.19 9.38 -18.40
CA ALA A 474 -5.41 8.39 -19.13
C ALA A 474 -4.30 9.04 -19.96
N ALA A 475 -4.58 10.15 -20.66
CA ALA A 475 -3.60 10.93 -21.39
C ALA A 475 -2.48 11.48 -20.48
N ILE A 476 -2.83 12.02 -19.31
CA ILE A 476 -1.86 12.51 -18.32
C ILE A 476 -0.97 11.36 -17.81
N MET A 477 -1.56 10.20 -17.54
CA MET A 477 -0.82 9.00 -17.14
C MET A 477 0.08 8.47 -18.26
N GLY A 478 -0.38 8.53 -19.51
CA GLY A 478 0.38 8.17 -20.71
C GLY A 478 1.65 8.98 -20.84
N ALA A 479 1.56 10.32 -20.76
CA ALA A 479 2.74 11.20 -20.76
C ALA A 479 3.76 10.78 -19.69
N LYS A 480 3.31 10.56 -18.46
CA LYS A 480 4.18 10.21 -17.32
C LYS A 480 4.86 8.84 -17.45
N LYS A 481 4.34 7.95 -18.30
CA LYS A 481 4.85 6.59 -18.52
C LYS A 481 5.51 6.39 -19.89
N THR A 482 5.81 7.46 -20.61
CA THR A 482 6.33 7.39 -21.98
C THR A 482 7.58 6.53 -22.10
N SER A 483 8.55 6.68 -21.20
CA SER A 483 9.78 5.87 -21.18
C SER A 483 9.56 4.39 -20.83
N ASP A 484 8.43 4.06 -20.19
CA ASP A 484 8.04 2.69 -19.89
C ASP A 484 7.38 2.03 -21.12
N LEU A 485 6.73 2.84 -21.97
CA LEU A 485 5.94 2.38 -23.12
C LEU A 485 6.74 2.37 -24.42
N ILE A 486 7.64 3.33 -24.61
CA ILE A 486 8.45 3.50 -25.82
C ILE A 486 9.91 3.20 -25.50
N PRO A 487 10.46 2.06 -25.98
CA PRO A 487 11.86 1.73 -25.79
C PRO A 487 12.78 2.85 -26.28
N LEU A 488 13.87 3.10 -25.56
CA LEU A 488 14.90 4.11 -25.87
C LEU A 488 14.50 5.57 -25.65
N CYS A 489 13.27 5.86 -25.18
CA CYS A 489 12.94 7.15 -24.59
C CYS A 489 13.65 7.30 -23.24
N HIS A 490 14.15 8.50 -22.97
CA HIS A 490 14.73 8.82 -21.67
C HIS A 490 13.61 9.12 -20.67
N PRO A 491 13.74 8.71 -19.39
CA PRO A 491 12.83 9.20 -18.35
C PRO A 491 13.01 10.71 -18.18
N LEU A 492 11.92 11.47 -18.31
CA LEU A 492 11.93 12.93 -18.20
C LEU A 492 11.16 13.41 -16.97
N PRO A 493 11.73 14.34 -16.17
CA PRO A 493 11.00 15.00 -15.10
C PRO A 493 10.05 16.03 -15.69
N LEU A 494 8.78 15.64 -15.88
CA LEU A 494 7.77 16.52 -16.46
C LEU A 494 7.35 17.59 -15.45
N THR A 495 7.42 18.86 -15.85
CA THR A 495 7.02 20.00 -15.03
C THR A 495 5.55 20.36 -15.24
N GLN A 496 4.98 20.05 -16.40
CA GLN A 496 3.57 20.26 -16.70
C GLN A 496 3.08 19.23 -17.72
N VAL A 497 1.85 18.76 -17.53
CA VAL A 497 1.07 18.02 -18.53
C VAL A 497 -0.33 18.63 -18.53
N ALA A 498 -0.69 19.33 -19.61
CA ALA A 498 -2.02 19.88 -19.82
C ALA A 498 -2.69 19.15 -20.98
N VAL A 499 -3.89 18.61 -20.77
CA VAL A 499 -4.63 17.86 -21.78
C VAL A 499 -6.04 18.41 -21.88
N THR A 500 -6.54 18.60 -23.09
CA THR A 500 -7.92 18.96 -23.39
C THR A 500 -8.51 17.92 -24.35
N LEU A 501 -9.76 17.53 -24.10
CA LEU A 501 -10.55 16.73 -25.03
C LEU A 501 -11.85 17.46 -25.33
N ASN A 502 -12.07 17.80 -26.60
CA ASN A 502 -13.23 18.57 -27.03
C ASN A 502 -13.99 17.79 -28.11
N PRO A 503 -15.25 17.40 -27.85
CA PRO A 503 -16.16 16.95 -28.90
C PRO A 503 -16.40 18.06 -29.92
N ALA A 504 -16.28 17.74 -31.20
CA ALA A 504 -16.59 18.65 -32.31
C ALA A 504 -17.21 17.90 -33.50
N ASN A 505 -17.72 18.66 -34.46
CA ASN A 505 -18.20 18.12 -35.73
C ASN A 505 -17.71 19.00 -36.89
N SER A 506 -17.59 18.41 -38.07
CA SER A 506 -17.23 19.11 -39.31
C SER A 506 -18.13 18.64 -40.46
N LYS A 507 -18.43 19.56 -41.39
CA LYS A 507 -19.13 19.24 -42.64
C LYS A 507 -18.11 18.79 -43.67
N MET A 508 -18.32 17.62 -44.26
CA MET A 508 -17.54 17.13 -45.40
C MET A 508 -18.02 17.77 -46.71
N GLU A 509 -17.17 17.80 -47.74
CA GLU A 509 -17.52 18.30 -49.08
C GLU A 509 -18.73 17.58 -49.70
N SER A 510 -18.97 16.32 -49.30
CA SER A 510 -20.14 15.52 -49.67
C SER A 510 -21.45 15.94 -48.99
N GLY A 511 -21.42 16.93 -48.09
CA GLY A 511 -22.56 17.39 -47.29
C GLY A 511 -22.82 16.58 -46.02
N ALA A 512 -22.12 15.45 -45.81
CA ALA A 512 -22.24 14.63 -44.61
C ALA A 512 -21.52 15.28 -43.40
N VAL A 513 -22.11 15.15 -42.20
CA VAL A 513 -21.50 15.64 -40.95
C VAL A 513 -20.66 14.54 -40.32
N ARG A 514 -19.39 14.84 -40.04
CA ARG A 514 -18.47 13.96 -39.30
C ARG A 514 -18.36 14.41 -37.85
N TYR A 515 -18.54 13.48 -36.91
CA TYR A 515 -18.40 13.74 -35.48
C TYR A 515 -17.08 13.18 -34.97
N TYR A 516 -16.40 13.91 -34.10
CA TYR A 516 -15.12 13.50 -33.54
C TYR A 516 -14.87 14.10 -32.16
N ILE A 517 -13.94 13.49 -31.42
CA ILE A 517 -13.35 14.09 -30.23
C ILE A 517 -11.90 14.46 -30.58
N SER A 518 -11.58 15.74 -30.45
CA SER A 518 -10.22 16.24 -30.57
C SER A 518 -9.51 16.15 -29.22
N CYS A 519 -8.29 15.64 -29.21
CA CYS A 519 -7.42 15.62 -28.04
C CYS A 519 -6.19 16.46 -28.33
N GLU A 520 -5.88 17.40 -27.45
CA GLU A 520 -4.66 18.19 -27.48
C GLU A 520 -3.91 18.03 -26.15
N ALA A 521 -2.62 17.77 -26.21
CA ALA A 521 -1.76 17.62 -25.05
C ALA A 521 -0.53 18.53 -25.17
N THR A 522 -0.35 19.41 -24.19
CA THR A 522 0.85 20.24 -24.04
C THR A 522 1.67 19.75 -22.83
N VAL A 523 2.90 19.34 -23.09
CA VAL A 523 3.82 18.81 -22.07
C VAL A 523 5.05 19.69 -21.98
N ALA A 524 5.49 19.96 -20.74
CA ALA A 524 6.71 20.72 -20.46
C ALA A 524 7.67 19.95 -19.55
N THR A 525 8.96 20.20 -19.72
CA THR A 525 10.04 19.67 -18.88
C THR A 525 11.21 20.65 -18.84
N GLU A 526 12.07 20.51 -17.84
CA GLU A 526 13.41 21.07 -17.85
C GLU A 526 14.39 19.92 -18.01
N GLY A 527 14.98 19.79 -19.20
CA GLY A 527 15.66 18.56 -19.56
C GLY A 527 16.64 18.67 -20.73
N LYS A 528 17.48 17.64 -20.85
CA LYS A 528 18.56 17.54 -21.85
C LYS A 528 18.07 17.05 -23.23
N THR A 529 16.85 16.53 -23.32
CA THR A 529 16.21 16.05 -24.56
C THR A 529 14.78 16.57 -24.69
N GLY A 530 14.22 16.48 -25.90
CA GLY A 530 12.87 16.90 -26.24
C GLY A 530 11.77 16.13 -25.51
N VAL A 531 10.55 16.68 -25.49
CA VAL A 531 9.37 16.18 -24.76
C VAL A 531 8.20 15.84 -25.70
N GLU A 532 8.49 15.70 -26.99
CA GLU A 532 7.52 15.40 -28.05
C GLU A 532 6.89 14.03 -27.87
N MET A 533 7.66 13.05 -27.39
CA MET A 533 7.20 11.68 -27.21
C MET A 533 6.15 11.61 -26.10
N GLU A 534 6.30 12.41 -25.04
CA GLU A 534 5.34 12.49 -23.96
C GLU A 534 4.03 13.14 -24.40
N ALA A 535 4.10 14.17 -25.24
CA ALA A 535 2.91 14.79 -25.82
C ALA A 535 2.18 13.82 -26.77
N LEU A 536 2.90 13.14 -27.66
CA LEU A 536 2.33 12.15 -28.59
C LEU A 536 1.73 10.94 -27.86
N THR A 537 2.41 10.46 -26.82
CA THR A 537 1.92 9.34 -26.00
C THR A 537 0.68 9.75 -25.23
N ALA A 538 0.61 10.96 -24.68
CA ALA A 538 -0.60 11.47 -24.03
C ALA A 538 -1.80 11.46 -24.97
N VAL A 539 -1.67 12.04 -26.17
CA VAL A 539 -2.74 12.04 -27.18
C VAL A 539 -3.15 10.62 -27.55
N SER A 540 -2.18 9.74 -27.83
CA SER A 540 -2.45 8.36 -28.23
C SER A 540 -3.22 7.58 -27.17
N VAL A 541 -2.77 7.66 -25.91
CA VAL A 541 -3.41 6.98 -24.78
C VAL A 541 -4.78 7.59 -24.48
N GLY A 542 -4.92 8.92 -24.57
CA GLY A 542 -6.21 9.60 -24.42
C GLY A 542 -7.25 9.12 -25.43
N LEU A 543 -6.89 9.05 -26.71
CA LEU A 543 -7.80 8.60 -27.77
C LEU A 543 -8.13 7.10 -27.65
N LEU A 544 -7.17 6.26 -27.25
CA LEU A 544 -7.42 4.84 -26.94
C LEU A 544 -8.36 4.66 -25.75
N ALA A 545 -8.27 5.52 -24.74
CA ALA A 545 -9.20 5.51 -23.61
C ALA A 545 -10.61 5.92 -24.06
N VAL A 546 -10.76 6.94 -24.91
CA VAL A 546 -12.05 7.28 -25.52
C VAL A 546 -12.63 6.08 -26.26
N TRP A 547 -11.82 5.38 -27.06
CA TRP A 547 -12.25 4.17 -27.75
C TRP A 547 -12.77 3.10 -26.77
N ASP A 548 -12.01 2.78 -25.72
CA ASP A 548 -12.41 1.75 -24.76
C ASP A 548 -13.73 2.09 -24.05
N MET A 549 -13.92 3.38 -23.76
CA MET A 549 -15.12 3.89 -23.10
C MET A 549 -16.34 3.82 -24.01
N LEU A 550 -16.17 4.10 -25.31
CA LEU A 550 -17.28 4.23 -26.26
C LEU A 550 -17.53 2.99 -27.14
N LYS A 551 -16.64 1.99 -27.19
CA LYS A 551 -16.78 0.80 -28.06
C LYS A 551 -18.08 0.00 -27.88
N ALA A 552 -18.74 0.13 -26.73
CA ALA A 552 -20.02 -0.52 -26.47
C ALA A 552 -21.21 0.14 -27.20
N VAL A 553 -21.10 1.44 -27.54
CA VAL A 553 -22.15 2.24 -28.20
C VAL A 553 -21.76 2.67 -29.61
N ALA A 554 -20.46 2.75 -29.91
CA ALA A 554 -19.94 3.30 -31.15
C ALA A 554 -19.70 2.25 -32.26
N GLY A 555 -19.91 0.96 -31.98
CA GLY A 555 -19.69 -0.11 -32.96
C GLY A 555 -18.23 -0.25 -33.40
N ARG A 556 -18.01 -0.77 -34.62
CA ARG A 556 -16.67 -1.03 -35.20
C ARG A 556 -16.14 0.12 -36.08
N GLU A 557 -16.88 1.22 -36.18
CA GLU A 557 -16.64 2.29 -37.16
C GLU A 557 -15.80 3.45 -36.63
N MET A 558 -15.34 3.38 -35.37
CA MET A 558 -14.45 4.39 -34.82
C MET A 558 -13.09 4.37 -35.54
N GLU A 559 -12.46 5.55 -35.66
CA GLU A 559 -11.16 5.70 -36.30
C GLU A 559 -10.31 6.69 -35.50
N ILE A 560 -9.10 6.30 -35.12
CA ILE A 560 -8.13 7.20 -34.48
C ILE A 560 -7.14 7.66 -35.55
N GLY A 561 -6.96 8.97 -35.68
CA GLY A 561 -6.11 9.55 -36.70
C GLY A 561 -5.55 10.92 -36.32
N GLU A 562 -4.78 11.48 -37.25
CA GLU A 562 -4.22 12.84 -37.15
C GLU A 562 -3.33 13.08 -35.91
N ILE A 563 -2.77 12.03 -35.31
CA ILE A 563 -1.88 12.13 -34.14
C ILE A 563 -0.55 12.74 -34.58
N LYS A 564 -0.27 13.96 -34.12
CA LYS A 564 0.80 14.76 -34.70
C LYS A 564 1.29 15.86 -33.75
N VAL A 565 2.59 16.16 -33.76
CA VAL A 565 3.15 17.31 -33.02
C VAL A 565 2.76 18.60 -33.75
N THR A 566 2.08 19.52 -33.05
CA THR A 566 1.63 20.81 -33.60
C THR A 566 2.58 21.95 -33.24
N ARG A 567 3.21 21.89 -32.06
CA ARG A 567 4.14 22.91 -31.61
C ARG A 567 5.27 22.30 -30.79
N LYS A 568 6.46 22.89 -30.88
CA LYS A 568 7.60 22.63 -30.01
C LYS A 568 8.30 23.95 -29.73
N SER A 569 8.77 24.13 -28.50
CA SER A 569 9.67 25.22 -28.16
C SER A 569 10.84 24.78 -27.28
N GLY A 570 11.97 25.47 -27.45
CA GLY A 570 13.21 25.23 -26.73
C GLY A 570 14.12 24.13 -27.31
N GLY A 571 15.34 24.07 -26.79
CA GLY A 571 16.40 23.17 -27.29
C GLY A 571 17.22 23.75 -28.45
N ARG A 572 18.14 22.94 -29.00
CA ARG A 572 19.10 23.40 -30.04
C ARG A 572 18.48 23.56 -31.43
N SER A 573 17.35 22.91 -31.71
CA SER A 573 16.74 22.86 -33.04
C SER A 573 15.79 24.04 -33.33
N GLY A 574 15.64 24.97 -32.39
CA GLY A 574 14.69 26.08 -32.49
C GLY A 574 13.23 25.69 -32.21
N ASP A 575 12.37 26.69 -32.24
CA ASP A 575 10.92 26.54 -32.07
C ASP A 575 10.30 26.07 -33.40
N PHE A 576 9.29 25.21 -33.29
CA PHE A 576 8.55 24.67 -34.42
C PHE A 576 7.06 24.87 -34.19
N VAL A 577 6.35 25.34 -35.20
CA VAL A 577 4.89 25.36 -35.27
C VAL A 577 4.52 24.73 -36.60
N ARG A 578 3.60 23.78 -36.58
CA ARG A 578 3.11 23.12 -37.79
C ARG A 578 2.08 24.01 -38.47
N ASP A 579 2.28 24.30 -39.74
CA ASP A 579 1.29 25.01 -40.55
C ASP A 579 -0.02 24.21 -40.56
N ILE A 580 -1.10 24.85 -40.12
CA ILE A 580 -2.45 24.29 -40.18
C ILE A 580 -2.94 24.59 -41.60
N ILE A 581 -2.78 23.62 -42.51
CA ILE A 581 -3.59 23.62 -43.73
C ILE A 581 -4.98 23.17 -43.26
N GLU A 582 -5.93 24.11 -43.24
CA GLU A 582 -7.34 23.88 -42.89
C GLU A 582 -8.00 22.85 -43.81
#